data_AF-A0ABD0Q1A5-F1
#
_entry.id   AF-A0ABD0Q1A5-F1
#
_cell.length_a   1.000
_cell.length_b   1.000
_cell.length_c   1.000
_cell.angle_alpha   90.00
_cell.angle_beta   90.00
_cell.angle_gamma   90.00
#
_symmetry.space_group_name_H-M   'P 1'
#
loop_
_entity.id
_entity.type
_entity.pdbx_description
1 polymer ?
#
loop_
_entity_poly.entity_id
_entity_poly.type
_entity_poly.pdbx_seq_one_letter_code
_entity_poly.pdbx_strand_id
1 'polypeptide(L)' 'EKLRLQGQITEGSNMIKTILFGRYELDTWYHSPYPEEYARLGRLYICEFCLKYMKSQTILRRHM' A
#
# COMPACT_ATOMS: atom_id res chain seq x y z
N GLU A 1 -8.71 -6.23 26.51
CA GLU A 1 -7.89 -6.23 25.29
C GLU A 1 -7.47 -4.81 24.91
N LYS A 2 -6.17 -4.54 24.71
CA LYS A 2 -5.69 -3.34 24.00
C LYS A 2 -4.70 -3.80 22.94
N LEU A 3 -5.20 -4.00 21.72
CA LEU A 3 -4.36 -4.30 20.58
C LEU A 3 -3.45 -3.09 20.34
N ARG A 4 -2.18 -3.24 20.77
CA ARG A 4 -1.02 -2.58 20.15
C ARG A 4 -1.18 -2.80 18.64
N LEU A 5 -0.98 -1.81 17.78
CA LEU A 5 0.33 -1.29 17.42
C LEU A 5 0.10 0.15 16.91
N GLN A 6 0.61 1.16 17.61
CA GLN A 6 1.79 1.87 17.13
C GLN A 6 1.64 2.34 15.67
N GLY A 7 0.85 3.40 15.48
CA GLY A 7 1.10 4.36 14.41
C GLY A 7 2.42 5.07 14.69
N GLN A 8 3.54 4.38 14.51
CA GLN A 8 4.84 5.00 14.48
C GLN A 8 4.92 5.78 13.17
N ILE A 9 4.91 7.10 13.30
CA ILE A 9 5.39 8.01 12.27
C ILE A 9 6.90 7.75 12.18
N THR A 10 7.30 6.75 11.41
CA THR A 10 8.71 6.56 11.05
C THR A 10 8.96 7.41 9.81
N GLU A 11 9.53 8.60 10.03
CA GLU A 11 10.24 9.36 9.01
C GLU A 11 11.38 8.49 8.48
N GLY A 12 11.07 7.66 7.51
CA GLY A 12 11.98 6.69 6.94
C GLY A 12 11.43 6.27 5.59
N SER A 13 12.33 6.11 4.63
CA SER A 13 12.14 5.76 3.22
C SER A 13 11.28 4.51 2.90
N ASN A 14 10.59 3.93 3.89
CA ASN A 14 9.79 2.70 3.82
C ASN A 14 8.30 2.97 4.08
N MET A 15 7.75 3.95 3.37
CA MET A 15 6.35 4.34 3.46
C MET A 15 5.72 4.30 2.09
N ILE A 16 4.54 3.70 2.01
CA ILE A 16 3.66 3.80 0.86
C ILE A 16 3.16 5.25 0.81
N LYS A 17 3.55 5.99 -0.21
CA LYS A 17 3.11 7.39 -0.42
C LYS A 17 1.90 7.47 -1.33
N THR A 18 1.81 6.52 -2.25
CA THR A 18 0.84 6.56 -3.32
C THR A 18 0.22 5.18 -3.54
N ILE A 19 -1.07 5.14 -3.80
CA ILE A 19 -1.83 3.94 -4.10
C ILE A 19 -2.42 4.09 -5.50
N LEU A 20 -2.19 3.09 -6.35
CA LEU A 20 -2.80 3.03 -7.68
C LEU A 20 -4.05 2.15 -7.61
N PHE A 21 -5.20 2.73 -7.94
CA PHE A 21 -6.51 2.09 -7.90
C PHE A 21 -7.21 2.26 -9.25
N GLY A 22 -7.22 1.20 -10.05
CA GLY A 22 -7.69 1.26 -11.44
C GLY A 22 -6.89 2.29 -12.23
N ARG A 23 -7.56 3.35 -12.69
CA ARG A 23 -6.97 4.50 -13.39
C ARG A 23 -6.62 5.70 -12.51
N TYR A 24 -6.89 5.60 -11.21
CA TYR A 24 -6.67 6.69 -10.26
C TYR A 24 -5.38 6.46 -9.49
N GLU A 25 -4.66 7.55 -9.25
CA GLU A 25 -3.49 7.59 -8.38
C GLU A 25 -3.86 8.41 -7.14
N LEU A 26 -3.77 7.79 -5.98
CA LEU A 26 -4.24 8.32 -4.71
C LEU A 26 -3.05 8.54 -3.78
N ASP A 27 -2.93 9.73 -3.21
CA ASP A 27 -1.93 9.99 -2.17
C ASP A 27 -2.45 9.55 -0.81
N THR A 28 -1.57 8.93 -0.02
CA THR A 28 -1.92 8.43 1.32
C THR A 28 -1.76 9.53 2.36
N TRP A 29 -2.85 9.88 3.06
CA TRP A 29 -2.79 10.82 4.19
C TRP A 29 -2.29 10.18 5.49
N TYR A 30 -2.54 8.88 5.63
CA TYR A 30 -2.15 8.10 6.80
C TYR A 30 -1.43 6.82 6.40
N HIS A 31 -0.56 6.38 7.29
CA HIS A 31 0.15 5.13 7.14
C HIS A 31 -0.74 3.98 7.55
N SER A 32 -0.76 2.93 6.73
CA SER A 32 -1.40 1.66 7.06
C SER A 32 -0.34 0.62 7.41
N PRO A 33 -0.57 -0.26 8.41
CA PRO A 33 0.39 -1.26 8.86
C PRO A 33 0.49 -2.44 7.89
N TYR A 34 0.95 -2.17 6.66
CA TYR A 34 1.23 -3.21 5.68
C TYR A 34 2.49 -4.00 6.05
N PRO A 35 2.59 -5.29 5.65
CA PRO A 35 3.79 -6.09 5.88
C PRO A 35 5.03 -5.41 5.31
N GLU A 36 6.20 -5.70 5.90
CA GLU A 36 7.45 -5.00 5.56
C GLU A 36 7.80 -5.08 4.06
N GLU A 37 7.48 -6.20 3.41
CA GLU A 37 7.69 -6.39 1.97
C GLU A 37 6.91 -5.36 1.10
N TYR A 38 5.79 -4.85 1.60
CA TYR A 38 4.95 -3.85 0.93
C TYR A 38 5.17 -2.43 1.46
N ALA A 39 5.53 -2.27 2.74
CA ALA A 39 5.78 -0.96 3.33
C ALA A 39 6.94 -0.22 2.62
N ARG A 40 7.94 -0.97 2.16
CA ARG A 40 9.08 -0.45 1.38
C ARG A 40 8.71 -0.02 -0.04
N LEU A 41 7.55 -0.44 -0.54
CA LEU A 41 7.07 -0.03 -1.85
C LEU A 41 6.49 1.37 -1.71
N GLY A 42 7.22 2.37 -2.19
CA GLY A 42 6.72 3.76 -2.20
C GLY A 42 5.37 3.92 -2.93
N ARG A 43 4.99 2.93 -3.75
CA ARG A 43 3.71 2.84 -4.44
C ARG A 43 3.08 1.44 -4.29
N LEU A 44 1.81 1.38 -3.86
CA LEU A 44 1.03 0.15 -3.78
C LEU A 44 0.03 0.06 -4.95
N TYR A 45 -0.22 -1.15 -5.45
CA TYR A 45 -1.17 -1.38 -6.54
C TYR A 45 -2.37 -2.14 -6.02
N ILE A 46 -3.58 -1.65 -6.24
CA ILE A 46 -4.81 -2.29 -5.76
C ILE A 46 -5.74 -2.54 -6.95
N CYS A 47 -6.28 -3.76 -7.02
CA CYS A 47 -7.28 -4.11 -8.03
C CYS A 47 -8.63 -3.47 -7.72
N GLU A 48 -9.23 -2.82 -8.72
CA GLU A 48 -10.52 -2.13 -8.58
C GLU A 48 -11.72 -3.07 -8.39
N PHE A 49 -11.59 -4.34 -8.77
CA PHE A 49 -12.67 -5.32 -8.69
C PHE A 49 -12.65 -6.12 -7.38
N CYS A 50 -11.47 -6.58 -6.95
CA CYS A 50 -11.34 -7.49 -5.80
C CYS A 50 -10.67 -6.84 -4.58
N LEU A 51 -10.24 -5.58 -4.68
CA LEU A 51 -9.52 -4.83 -3.63
C LEU A 51 -8.20 -5.49 -3.18
N LYS A 52 -7.72 -6.50 -3.90
CA LYS A 52 -6.45 -7.17 -3.59
C LYS A 52 -5.28 -6.23 -3.92
N TYR A 53 -4.38 -6.07 -2.96
CA TYR A 53 -3.15 -5.31 -3.11
C TYR A 53 -2.04 -6.18 -3.72
N MET A 54 -1.16 -5.54 -4.49
CA MET A 54 -0.09 -6.15 -5.27
C MET A 54 1.16 -5.28 -5.20
N LYS A 55 2.33 -5.92 -5.35
CA LYS A 55 3.63 -5.24 -5.25
C LYS A 55 4.08 -4.50 -6.51
N SER A 56 3.49 -4.79 -7.67
CA SER A 56 3.89 -4.18 -8.93
C SER A 56 2.75 -4.14 -9.95
N GLN A 57 2.84 -3.20 -10.88
CA GLN A 57 1.88 -3.08 -11.98
C GLN A 57 1.84 -4.33 -12.86
N THR A 58 2.97 -5.01 -13.07
CA THR A 58 3.02 -6.25 -13.86
C THR A 58 2.16 -7.35 -13.25
N ILE A 59 2.13 -7.46 -11.91
CA ILE A 59 1.30 -8.46 -11.22
C ILE A 59 -0.18 -8.06 -11.29
N LEU A 60 -0.48 -6.77 -11.11
CA LEU A 60 -1.84 -6.26 -11.30
C LEU A 60 -2.36 -6.56 -12.71
N ARG A 61 -1.53 -6.35 -13.74
CA ARG A 61 -1.86 -6.67 -15.14
C ARG A 61 -2.04 -8.15 -15.44
N ARG A 62 -1.42 -9.04 -14.67
CA ARG A 62 -1.64 -10.51 -14.78
C ARG A 62 -2.86 -10.97 -13.98
N HIS A 63 -3.33 -10.14 -13.05
CA HIS A 63 -4.47 -10.43 -12.19
C HIS A 63 -5.80 -10.01 -12.82
N MET A 64 -5.80 -8.88 -13.54
CA MET A 64 -6.86 -8.49 -14.48
C MET A 64 -6.93 -9.45 -15.66
#